data_AF-A0A354F678-F1
#
_entry.id   AF-A0A354F678-F1
#
_cell.length_a   1.000
_cell.length_b   1.000
_cell.length_c   1.000
_cell.angle_alpha   90.00
_cell.angle_beta   90.00
_cell.angle_gamma   90.00
#
_symmetry.space_group_name_H-M   'P 1'
#
loop_
_entity.id
_entity.type
_entity.pdbx_description
1 polymer ?
#
loop_
_entity_poly.entity_id
_entity_poly.type
_entity_poly.pdbx_seq_one_letter_code
_entity_poly.pdbx_strand_id
1 'polypeptide(L)'
;FVQGLLLNIKPRLPDYPVCVECRSKGNVCLVEEGKWCLGSVTRAGCGAICPTYRDACAGCRGIVEGSNIESLRNILMEKGYSKEEIRDKFRIFNGLEEIQNLL
;
A
#
# COMPACT_ATOMS: atom_id res chain seq x y z
N PHE A 1 6.93 2.48 -20.04
CA PHE A 1 8.00 1.54 -19.64
C PHE A 1 8.75 1.03 -20.88
N VAL A 2 8.11 0.25 -21.76
CA VAL A 2 8.73 -0.32 -22.98
C VAL A 2 9.30 0.75 -23.91
N GLN A 3 8.54 1.81 -24.21
CA GLN A 3 9.03 2.92 -25.05
C GLN A 3 10.31 3.57 -24.50
N GLY A 4 10.42 3.72 -23.17
CA GLY A 4 11.62 4.27 -22.54
C GLY A 4 12.84 3.39 -22.75
N LEU A 5 12.68 2.07 -22.59
CA LEU A 5 13.75 1.10 -22.84
C LEU A 5 14.25 1.15 -24.29
N LEU A 6 13.35 1.27 -25.27
CA LEU A 6 13.73 1.43 -26.69
C LEU A 6 14.54 2.71 -26.95
N LEU A 7 14.35 3.74 -26.13
CA LEU A 7 15.07 5.01 -26.19
C LEU A 7 16.27 5.05 -25.24
N ASN A 8 16.68 3.92 -24.65
CA ASN A 8 17.72 3.84 -23.61
C ASN A 8 17.45 4.73 -22.36
N ILE A 9 16.19 5.07 -22.11
CA ILE A 9 15.76 5.80 -20.91
C ILE A 9 15.38 4.79 -19.84
N LYS A 10 16.05 4.85 -18.68
CA LYS A 10 15.70 4.05 -17.51
C LYS A 10 14.28 4.42 -17.04
N PRO A 11 13.31 3.49 -17.09
CA PRO A 11 11.96 3.78 -16.64
C PRO A 11 11.94 4.08 -15.14
N ARG A 12 11.18 5.09 -14.74
CA ARG A 12 10.95 5.41 -13.33
C ARG A 12 9.61 4.85 -12.90
N LEU A 13 9.62 4.01 -11.87
CA LEU A 13 8.42 3.61 -11.15
C LEU A 13 8.10 4.69 -10.10
N PRO A 14 6.81 4.88 -9.75
CA PRO A 14 6.45 5.70 -8.61
C PRO A 14 7.18 5.23 -7.35
N ASP A 15 7.83 6.15 -6.66
CA ASP A 15 8.59 5.96 -5.41
C ASP A 15 7.80 6.44 -4.18
N TYR A 16 6.52 6.69 -4.35
CA TYR A 16 5.59 7.11 -3.31
C TYR A 16 4.41 6.14 -3.18
N PRO A 17 3.69 6.16 -2.04
CA PRO A 17 2.61 5.21 -1.79
C PRO A 17 1.29 5.64 -2.45
N VAL A 18 0.39 4.66 -2.66
CA VAL A 18 -0.99 4.87 -3.17
C VAL A 18 -1.74 5.92 -2.35
N CYS A 19 -1.44 6.07 -1.06
CA CYS A 19 -2.04 7.07 -0.19
C CYS A 19 -1.91 8.49 -0.75
N VAL A 20 -0.81 8.84 -1.41
CA VAL A 20 -0.64 10.18 -2.04
C VAL A 20 -1.69 10.40 -3.13
N GLU A 21 -1.90 9.43 -4.01
CA GLU A 21 -2.94 9.49 -5.06
C GLU A 21 -4.36 9.46 -4.47
N CYS A 22 -4.56 8.68 -3.40
CA CYS A 22 -5.85 8.55 -2.73
C CYS A 22 -6.27 9.87 -2.09
N ARG A 23 -5.35 10.52 -1.37
CA ARG A 23 -5.58 11.81 -0.71
C ARG A 23 -5.72 12.95 -1.71
N SER A 24 -4.96 12.95 -2.80
CA SER A 24 -5.09 13.98 -3.84
C SER A 24 -6.45 13.93 -4.56
N LYS A 25 -7.10 12.75 -4.59
CA LYS A 25 -8.48 12.58 -5.08
C LYS A 25 -9.57 12.97 -4.08
N GLY A 26 -9.22 13.33 -2.84
CA GLY A 26 -10.20 13.65 -1.81
C GLY A 26 -10.98 12.46 -1.28
N ASN A 27 -10.50 11.24 -1.48
CA ASN A 27 -11.14 10.04 -0.94
C ASN A 27 -11.13 10.06 0.59
N VAL A 28 -12.26 9.66 1.19
CA VAL A 28 -12.34 9.46 2.65
C VAL A 28 -11.41 8.32 3.05
N CYS A 29 -10.64 8.52 4.12
CA CYS A 29 -9.68 7.53 4.59
C CYS A 29 -10.40 6.33 5.22
N LEU A 30 -10.29 5.17 4.60
CA LEU A 30 -10.89 3.93 5.12
C LEU A 30 -10.30 3.51 6.47
N VAL A 31 -9.02 3.77 6.72
CA VAL A 31 -8.39 3.49 8.03
C VAL A 31 -8.98 4.33 9.15
N GLU A 32 -9.33 5.59 8.87
CA GLU A 32 -10.01 6.44 9.85
C GLU A 32 -11.43 5.95 10.15
N GLU A 33 -12.11 5.38 9.15
CA GLU A 33 -13.39 4.66 9.33
C GLU A 33 -13.24 3.28 10.02
N GLY A 34 -12.04 2.94 10.53
CA GLY A 34 -11.77 1.67 11.20
C GLY A 34 -11.66 0.47 10.26
N LYS A 35 -11.53 0.69 8.95
CA LYS A 35 -11.40 -0.36 7.94
C LYS A 35 -9.94 -0.60 7.57
N TRP A 36 -9.67 -1.84 7.18
CA TRP A 36 -8.40 -2.24 6.58
C TRP A 36 -8.03 -1.39 5.35
N CYS A 37 -6.74 -1.05 5.19
CA CYS A 37 -6.18 -0.52 3.95
C CYS A 37 -4.64 -0.51 3.99
N LEU A 38 -3.98 -1.00 2.94
CA LEU A 38 -2.51 -0.97 2.78
C LEU A 38 -1.98 0.22 1.97
N GLY A 39 -2.83 1.22 1.71
CA GLY A 39 -2.52 2.29 0.76
C GLY A 39 -1.29 3.12 1.12
N SER A 40 -0.95 3.26 2.41
CA SER A 40 0.20 4.05 2.89
C SER A 40 1.55 3.36 2.69
N VAL A 41 1.58 2.05 2.46
CA VAL A 41 2.81 1.27 2.24
C VAL A 41 2.91 0.67 0.84
N THR A 42 1.83 0.70 0.07
CA THR A 42 1.77 0.11 -1.27
C THR A 42 2.23 1.11 -2.33
N ARG A 43 3.05 0.68 -3.29
CA ARG A 43 3.53 1.51 -4.40
C ARG A 43 2.39 2.06 -5.27
N ALA A 44 2.46 3.35 -5.58
CA ALA A 44 1.50 4.07 -6.41
C ALA A 44 1.51 3.65 -7.90
N GLY A 45 0.67 4.32 -8.70
CA GLY A 45 0.55 4.13 -10.14
C GLY A 45 -0.72 3.40 -10.60
N CYS A 46 -1.61 3.02 -9.67
CA CYS A 46 -2.95 2.51 -10.00
C CYS A 46 -4.04 3.59 -9.91
N GLY A 47 -3.69 4.82 -9.54
CA GLY A 47 -4.63 5.93 -9.40
C GLY A 47 -5.59 5.72 -8.21
N ALA A 48 -5.16 5.04 -7.15
CA ALA A 48 -6.00 4.69 -6.00
C ALA A 48 -7.39 4.14 -6.37
N ILE A 49 -7.46 3.25 -7.37
CA ILE A 49 -8.73 2.79 -7.94
C ILE A 49 -9.63 2.11 -6.90
N CYS A 50 -9.10 1.22 -6.04
CA CYS A 50 -9.94 0.54 -5.03
C CYS A 50 -10.51 1.53 -4.00
N PRO A 51 -9.69 2.39 -3.35
CA PRO A 51 -10.22 3.37 -2.39
C PRO A 51 -11.20 4.37 -3.00
N THR A 52 -11.05 4.69 -4.29
CA THR A 52 -12.01 5.55 -5.01
C THR A 52 -13.41 4.94 -5.04
N TYR A 53 -13.51 3.61 -5.08
CA TYR A 53 -14.77 2.86 -4.99
C TYR A 53 -15.05 2.33 -3.58
N ARG A 54 -14.44 2.93 -2.55
CA ARG A 54 -14.58 2.57 -1.13
C ARG A 54 -14.11 1.16 -0.76
N ASP A 55 -13.32 0.52 -1.61
CA ASP A 55 -12.67 -0.74 -1.30
C ASP A 55 -11.23 -0.53 -0.81
N ALA A 56 -10.76 -1.40 0.07
CA ALA A 56 -9.45 -1.29 0.68
C ALA A 56 -8.33 -1.49 -0.35
N CYS A 57 -7.22 -0.76 -0.19
CA CYS A 57 -6.01 -1.12 -0.93
C CYS A 57 -5.48 -2.46 -0.39
N ALA A 58 -5.41 -3.47 -1.26
CA ALA A 58 -4.94 -4.81 -0.89
C ALA A 58 -3.41 -4.99 -0.98
N GLY A 59 -2.67 -4.01 -1.53
CA GLY A 59 -1.22 -4.12 -1.65
C GLY A 59 -0.68 -4.80 -2.90
N CYS A 60 -1.48 -4.95 -3.96
CA CYS A 60 -1.10 -5.71 -5.16
C CYS A 60 0.09 -5.16 -5.97
N ARG A 61 0.46 -3.88 -5.79
CA ARG A 61 1.62 -3.26 -6.45
C ARG A 61 2.93 -3.41 -5.66
N GLY A 62 2.90 -4.15 -4.56
CA GLY A 62 4.03 -4.36 -3.67
C GLY A 62 4.31 -3.15 -2.77
N ILE A 63 5.17 -3.39 -1.79
CA ILE A 63 5.60 -2.36 -0.85
C ILE A 63 6.49 -1.32 -1.56
N VAL A 64 6.26 -0.04 -1.25
CA VAL A 64 7.13 1.05 -1.69
C VAL A 64 8.35 1.17 -0.77
N GLU A 65 9.50 1.42 -1.36
CA GLU A 65 10.76 1.56 -0.64
C GLU A 65 10.69 2.70 0.38
N GLY A 66 11.27 2.49 1.56
CA GLY A 66 11.23 3.48 2.65
C GLY A 66 9.87 3.66 3.32
N SER A 67 8.87 2.82 3.03
CA SER A 67 7.57 2.88 3.72
C SER A 67 7.66 2.45 5.19
N ASN A 68 6.83 3.08 6.03
CA ASN A 68 6.79 2.81 7.46
C ASN A 68 5.72 1.75 7.79
N ILE A 69 6.07 0.48 7.60
CA ILE A 69 5.19 -0.67 7.88
C ILE A 69 4.82 -0.76 9.36
N GLU A 70 5.78 -0.50 10.25
CA GLU A 70 5.56 -0.58 11.71
C GLU A 70 4.50 0.41 12.18
N SER A 71 4.53 1.65 11.70
CA SER A 71 3.52 2.66 12.03
C SER A 71 2.14 2.24 11.50
N LEU A 72 2.05 1.74 10.27
CA LEU A 72 0.78 1.23 9.74
C LEU A 72 0.26 0.06 10.57
N ARG A 73 1.12 -0.89 10.95
CA ARG A 73 0.75 -2.01 11.83
C ARG A 73 0.16 -1.51 13.14
N ASN A 74 0.83 -0.58 13.82
CA ASN A 74 0.38 -0.06 15.11
C ASN A 74 -1.00 0.62 14.98
N ILE A 75 -1.21 1.44 13.94
CA ILE A 75 -2.51 2.06 13.66
C ILE A 75 -3.59 1.00 13.44
N LEU A 76 -3.31 -0.05 12.65
CA LEU A 76 -4.28 -1.11 12.40
C LEU A 76 -4.61 -1.92 13.68
N MET A 77 -3.62 -2.13 14.54
CA MET A 77 -3.84 -2.74 15.86
C MET A 77 -4.74 -1.86 16.75
N GLU A 78 -4.53 -0.54 16.75
CA GLU A 78 -5.41 0.41 17.47
C GLU A 78 -6.85 0.41 16.93
N LYS A 79 -7.03 0.11 15.63
CA LYS A 79 -8.36 -0.09 15.02
C LYS A 79 -8.96 -1.48 15.28
N GLY A 80 -8.26 -2.36 16.00
CA GLY A 80 -8.78 -3.65 16.47
C GLY A 80 -8.35 -4.88 15.66
N TYR A 81 -7.43 -4.74 14.70
CA TYR A 81 -6.89 -5.90 13.98
C TYR A 81 -5.82 -6.62 14.79
N SER A 82 -5.90 -7.94 14.88
CA SER A 82 -4.84 -8.77 15.47
C SER A 82 -3.58 -8.80 14.61
N LYS A 83 -2.44 -9.12 15.20
CA LYS A 83 -1.17 -9.23 14.46
C LYS A 83 -1.25 -10.31 13.38
N GLU A 84 -1.90 -11.42 13.68
CA GLU A 84 -2.13 -12.54 12.78
C GLU A 84 -2.96 -12.11 11.55
N GLU A 85 -4.07 -11.39 11.77
CA GLU A 85 -4.89 -10.88 10.67
C GLU A 85 -4.15 -9.88 9.80
N ILE A 86 -3.37 -8.97 10.41
CA ILE A 86 -2.52 -8.02 9.67
C ILE A 86 -1.54 -8.80 8.81
N ARG A 87 -0.83 -9.77 9.39
CA ARG A 87 0.15 -10.61 8.70
C ARG A 87 -0.47 -11.35 7.51
N ASP A 88 -1.61 -11.99 7.71
CA ASP A 88 -2.28 -12.76 6.66
C ASP A 88 -2.75 -11.88 5.51
N LYS A 89 -3.25 -10.67 5.80
CA LYS A 89 -3.63 -9.71 4.75
C LYS A 89 -2.43 -9.17 3.99
N PHE A 90 -1.29 -8.93 4.64
CA PHE A 90 -0.05 -8.57 3.94
C PHE A 90 0.43 -9.70 3.03
N ARG A 91 0.37 -10.96 3.50
CA ARG A 91 0.89 -12.14 2.77
C ARG A 91 0.25 -12.37 1.40
N ILE A 92 -0.98 -11.91 1.16
CA ILE A 92 -1.67 -12.08 -0.12
C ILE A 92 -0.81 -11.59 -1.30
N PHE A 93 -0.17 -10.41 -1.14
CA PHE A 93 0.68 -9.82 -2.18
C PHE A 93 2.11 -9.51 -1.73
N ASN A 94 2.40 -9.61 -0.42
CA ASN A 94 3.65 -9.17 0.20
C ASN A 94 4.23 -10.26 1.13
N GLY A 95 4.29 -11.50 0.66
CA GLY A 95 4.75 -12.67 1.42
C GLY A 95 6.28 -12.79 1.63
N LEU A 96 7.06 -11.77 1.30
CA LEU A 96 8.53 -11.78 1.48
C LEU A 96 8.91 -11.80 2.96
N GLU A 97 9.90 -12.61 3.32
CA GLU A 97 10.30 -12.86 4.72
C GLU A 97 10.72 -11.57 5.45
N GLU A 98 11.38 -10.64 4.75
CA GLU A 98 11.77 -9.35 5.29
C GLU A 98 10.57 -8.49 5.71
N ILE A 99 9.46 -8.59 4.96
CA ILE A 99 8.20 -7.91 5.28
C ILE A 99 7.52 -8.61 6.45
N GLN A 100 7.56 -9.93 6.51
CA GLN A 100 6.95 -10.71 7.59
C GLN A 100 7.58 -10.44 8.96
N ASN A 101 8.89 -10.18 9.01
CA ASN A 101 9.61 -9.86 10.24
C ASN A 101 9.18 -8.50 10.85
N LEU A 102 8.53 -7.64 10.06
CA LEU A 102 8.02 -6.33 10.50
C LEU A 102 6.57 -6.39 11.04
N LEU A 103 5.91 -7.55 10.94
CA LEU A 103 4.48 -7.75 11.27
C LEU A 103 4.29 -8.57 12.54
#